data_AF-A0A314YQ22-F1
#
_entry.id   AF-A0A314YQ22-F1
#
_cell.length_a   1.000
_cell.length_b   1.000
_cell.length_c   1.000
_cell.angle_alpha   90.00
_cell.angle_beta   90.00
_cell.angle_gamma   90.00
#
_symmetry.space_group_name_H-M   'P 1'
#
loop_
_entity.id
_entity.type
_entity.pdbx_description
1 polymer ?
#
loop_
_entity_poly.entity_id
_entity_poly.type
_entity_poly.pdbx_seq_one_letter_code
_entity_poly.pdbx_strand_id
1 'polypeptide(L)'
;MTVVPSGKDFIDIILSRTQRQTPTVVHKGYAISRLRQFYMRKVKYTQQNFHEKLSTIIDEFPRLDDIHPFYGDLLHVLYNKDHYKLALGQINTARNLIGKISKDYVKLLKYGDSLYRCKCLKVAALGRM
;
A
#
# COMPACT_ATOMS: atom_id res chain seq x y z
N MET A 1 16.01 12.85 -2.37
CA MET A 1 14.63 12.39 -2.61
C MET A 1 14.70 11.10 -3.38
N THR A 2 13.99 10.08 -2.92
CA THR A 2 13.75 8.85 -3.66
C THR A 2 12.91 9.16 -4.90
N VAL A 3 13.18 8.45 -5.99
CA VAL A 3 12.43 8.60 -7.23
C VAL A 3 11.01 8.11 -7.00
N VAL A 4 10.02 8.97 -7.26
CA VAL A 4 8.60 8.61 -7.23
C VAL A 4 8.26 7.90 -8.53
N PRO A 5 7.95 6.58 -8.51
CA PRO A 5 7.61 5.84 -9.71
C PRO A 5 6.22 6.22 -10.24
N SER A 6 5.95 5.90 -11.51
CA SER A 6 4.61 6.01 -12.06
C SER A 6 3.63 5.08 -11.35
N GLY A 7 2.32 5.35 -11.44
CA GLY A 7 1.31 4.52 -10.78
C GLY A 7 1.35 3.03 -11.19
N LYS A 8 1.65 2.75 -12.47
CA LYS A 8 1.78 1.37 -12.97
C LYS A 8 3.04 0.69 -12.42
N ASP A 9 4.18 1.37 -12.52
CA ASP A 9 5.46 0.83 -12.03
C ASP A 9 5.42 0.62 -10.51
N PHE A 10 4.71 1.49 -9.79
CA PHE A 10 4.52 1.36 -8.36
C PHE A 10 3.82 0.05 -7.97
N ILE A 11 2.72 -0.28 -8.68
CA ILE A 11 1.99 -1.54 -8.49
C ILE A 11 2.89 -2.73 -8.82
N ASP A 12 3.59 -2.68 -9.95
CA ASP A 12 4.44 -3.78 -10.41
C ASP A 12 5.61 -4.04 -9.43
N ILE A 13 6.25 -2.98 -8.92
CA ILE A 13 7.31 -3.08 -7.90
C ILE A 13 6.78 -3.78 -6.64
N ILE A 14 5.60 -3.39 -6.14
CA ILE A 14 5.05 -3.90 -4.88
C ILE A 14 4.56 -5.35 -5.03
N LEU A 15 3.88 -5.68 -6.13
CA LEU A 15 3.42 -7.03 -6.40
C LEU A 15 4.58 -7.99 -6.65
N SER A 16 5.60 -7.55 -7.41
CA SER A 16 6.84 -8.31 -7.64
C SER A 16 7.56 -8.60 -6.32
N ARG A 17 7.72 -7.59 -5.45
CA ARG A 17 8.32 -7.77 -4.13
C ARG A 17 7.51 -8.73 -3.26
N THR A 18 6.18 -8.61 -3.24
CA THR A 18 5.31 -9.54 -2.50
C THR A 18 5.51 -10.97 -2.96
N GLN A 19 5.60 -11.21 -4.28
CA GLN A 19 5.78 -12.55 -4.82
C GLN A 19 7.16 -13.14 -4.49
N ARG A 20 8.22 -12.32 -4.53
CA ARG A 20 9.60 -12.77 -4.27
C ARG A 20 9.90 -12.99 -2.78
N GLN A 21 9.33 -12.17 -1.89
CA GLN A 21 9.67 -12.18 -0.46
C GLN A 21 8.69 -12.97 0.42
N THR A 22 7.60 -13.50 -0.15
CA THR A 22 6.66 -14.34 0.60
C THR A 22 6.57 -15.74 -0.01
N PRO A 23 6.33 -16.80 0.79
CA PRO A 23 6.14 -18.15 0.27
C PRO A 23 5.05 -18.21 -0.81
N THR A 24 5.24 -19.05 -1.83
CA THR A 24 4.39 -19.09 -3.04
C THR A 24 3.58 -20.37 -3.18
N VAL A 25 4.06 -21.48 -2.63
CA VAL A 25 3.44 -22.82 -2.79
C VAL A 25 2.48 -23.12 -1.63
N VAL A 26 1.28 -23.61 -1.98
CA VAL A 26 0.28 -24.16 -1.05
C VAL A 26 -0.38 -25.40 -1.65
N HIS A 27 -0.73 -26.37 -0.80
CA HIS A 27 -1.42 -27.60 -1.21
C HIS A 27 -2.81 -27.69 -0.59
N LYS A 28 -3.74 -28.35 -1.30
CA LYS A 28 -5.14 -28.49 -0.90
C LYS A 28 -5.34 -29.25 0.42
N GLY A 29 -4.43 -30.18 0.75
CA GLY A 29 -4.49 -30.98 1.98
C GLY A 29 -4.00 -30.28 3.25
N TYR A 30 -3.58 -29.02 3.18
CA TYR A 30 -3.13 -28.29 4.37
C TYR A 30 -4.30 -27.92 5.27
N ALA A 31 -4.04 -27.92 6.59
CA ALA A 31 -5.00 -27.42 7.57
C ALA A 31 -5.44 -25.99 7.22
N ILE A 32 -6.74 -25.71 7.39
CA ILE A 32 -7.33 -24.41 7.04
C ILE A 32 -6.65 -23.24 7.76
N SER A 33 -6.17 -23.45 8.99
CA SER A 33 -5.40 -22.46 9.75
C SER A 33 -4.14 -22.00 8.99
N ARG A 34 -3.39 -22.95 8.40
CA ARG A 34 -2.19 -22.68 7.61
C ARG A 34 -2.53 -21.94 6.32
N LEU A 35 -3.63 -22.32 5.65
CA LEU A 35 -4.10 -21.62 4.44
C LEU A 35 -4.48 -20.17 4.73
N ARG A 36 -5.22 -19.93 5.82
CA ARG A 36 -5.58 -18.58 6.27
C ARG A 36 -4.34 -17.76 6.56
N GLN A 37 -3.40 -18.28 7.35
CA GLN A 37 -2.14 -17.60 7.67
C GLN A 37 -1.33 -17.27 6.42
N PHE A 38 -1.26 -18.19 5.44
CA PHE A 38 -0.56 -17.96 4.17
C PHE A 38 -1.12 -16.74 3.42
N TYR A 39 -2.44 -16.67 3.23
CA TYR A 39 -3.05 -15.54 2.50
C TYR A 39 -3.09 -14.26 3.32
N MET A 40 -3.29 -14.34 4.65
CA MET A 40 -3.20 -13.18 5.54
C MET A 40 -1.81 -12.56 5.51
N ARG A 41 -0.75 -13.39 5.45
CA ARG A 41 0.63 -12.91 5.31
C ARG A 41 0.82 -12.12 4.03
N LYS A 42 0.32 -12.61 2.90
CA LYS A 42 0.41 -11.89 1.61
C LYS A 42 -0.30 -10.54 1.67
N VAL A 43 -1.55 -10.48 2.15
CA VAL A 43 -2.31 -9.22 2.24
C VAL A 43 -1.61 -8.21 3.17
N LYS A 44 -1.17 -8.64 4.36
CA LYS A 44 -0.45 -7.75 5.29
C LYS A 44 0.88 -7.28 4.74
N TYR A 45 1.65 -8.19 4.13
CA TYR A 45 2.95 -7.85 3.57
C TYR A 45 2.83 -6.84 2.43
N THR A 46 1.82 -6.97 1.56
CA THR A 46 1.57 -5.98 0.51
C THR A 46 1.15 -4.63 1.09
N GLN A 47 0.22 -4.60 2.06
CA GLN A 47 -0.16 -3.35 2.72
C GLN A 47 1.03 -2.66 3.40
N GLN A 48 1.92 -3.41 4.05
CA GLN A 48 3.11 -2.86 4.68
C GLN A 48 4.03 -2.19 3.66
N ASN A 49 4.27 -2.83 2.52
CA ASN A 49 5.10 -2.24 1.46
C ASN A 49 4.48 -0.98 0.85
N PHE A 50 3.16 -0.98 0.62
CA PHE A 50 2.44 0.23 0.21
C PHE A 50 2.59 1.35 1.24
N HIS A 51 2.40 1.03 2.51
CA HIS A 51 2.48 2.00 3.60
C HIS A 51 3.88 2.59 3.75
N GLU A 52 4.93 1.76 3.71
CA GLU A 52 6.32 2.20 3.78
C GLU A 52 6.63 3.16 2.62
N LYS A 53 6.35 2.75 1.39
CA LYS A 53 6.65 3.56 0.21
C LYS A 53 5.88 4.88 0.18
N LEU A 54 4.58 4.86 0.48
CA LEU A 54 3.79 6.10 0.53
C LEU A 54 4.23 7.02 1.67
N SER A 55 4.66 6.46 2.81
CA SER A 55 5.18 7.27 3.92
C SER A 55 6.53 7.89 3.56
N THR A 56 7.44 7.14 2.93
CA THR A 56 8.70 7.71 2.40
C THR A 56 8.44 8.89 1.47
N ILE A 57 7.45 8.80 0.58
CA ILE A 57 7.07 9.91 -0.29
C ILE A 57 6.60 11.10 0.57
N ILE A 58 5.64 10.91 1.48
CA ILE A 58 5.10 11.99 2.31
C ILE A 58 6.19 12.67 3.16
N ASP A 59 7.12 11.90 3.71
CA ASP A 59 8.13 12.40 4.66
C ASP A 59 9.32 13.09 3.95
N GLU A 60 9.62 12.70 2.71
CA GLU A 60 10.70 13.33 1.94
C GLU A 60 10.31 14.70 1.37
N PHE A 61 9.01 14.93 1.11
CA PHE A 61 8.51 16.18 0.57
C PHE A 61 8.41 17.27 1.66
N PRO A 62 8.95 18.49 1.43
CA PRO A 62 8.91 19.56 2.42
C PRO A 62 7.48 19.98 2.74
N ARG A 63 7.18 20.13 4.04
CA ARG A 63 5.90 20.65 4.52
C ARG A 63 5.90 22.16 4.40
N LEU A 64 4.89 22.69 3.70
CA LEU A 64 4.79 24.11 3.38
C LEU A 64 4.64 25.02 4.61
N ASP A 65 4.16 24.47 5.73
CA ASP A 65 3.92 25.22 6.96
C ASP A 65 5.19 25.32 7.84
N ASP A 66 6.19 24.45 7.60
CA ASP A 66 7.44 24.35 8.38
C ASP A 66 8.67 24.94 7.64
N ILE A 67 8.50 25.45 6.42
CA ILE A 67 9.57 26.06 5.62
C ILE A 67 9.60 27.57 5.78
N HIS A 68 10.79 28.16 5.65
CA HIS A 68 10.96 29.61 5.71
C HIS A 68 10.11 30.30 4.63
N PRO A 69 9.45 31.44 4.91
CA PRO A 69 8.53 32.12 3.99
C PRO A 69 9.09 32.31 2.57
N PHE A 70 10.37 32.68 2.45
CA PHE A 70 11.07 32.78 1.17
C PHE A 70 10.95 31.53 0.29
N TYR A 71 11.17 30.33 0.85
CA TYR A 71 11.07 29.08 0.10
C TYR A 71 9.61 28.70 -0.16
N GLY A 72 8.69 29.10 0.73
CA GLY A 72 7.25 28.93 0.53
C GLY A 72 6.74 29.73 -0.67
N ASP A 73 7.15 30.99 -0.78
CA ASP A 73 6.79 31.88 -1.88
C ASP A 73 7.41 31.40 -3.20
N LEU A 74 8.67 30.98 -3.17
CA LEU A 74 9.34 30.40 -4.35
C LEU A 74 8.61 29.13 -4.84
N LEU A 75 8.21 28.24 -3.93
CA LEU A 75 7.49 27.02 -4.28
C LEU A 75 6.09 27.34 -4.82
N HIS A 76 5.43 28.37 -4.29
CA HIS A 76 4.15 28.82 -4.82
C HIS A 76 4.28 29.28 -6.28
N VAL A 77 5.30 30.09 -6.60
CA VAL A 77 5.55 30.58 -7.97
C VAL A 77 5.91 29.43 -8.92
N LEU A 78 6.73 28.47 -8.50
CA LEU A 78 7.22 27.40 -9.37
C LEU A 78 6.22 26.25 -9.57
N TYR A 79 5.51 25.85 -8.51
CA TYR A 79 4.78 24.58 -8.48
C TYR A 79 3.30 24.68 -8.10
N ASN A 80 2.82 25.89 -7.81
CA ASN A 80 1.51 26.14 -7.22
C ASN A 80 1.31 25.40 -5.88
N LYS A 81 1.31 26.18 -4.79
CA LYS A 81 1.20 25.68 -3.41
C LYS A 81 -0.06 24.80 -3.19
N ASP A 82 -1.18 25.14 -3.82
CA ASP A 82 -2.45 24.43 -3.61
C ASP A 82 -2.43 23.05 -4.26
N HIS A 83 -1.92 22.98 -5.49
CA HIS A 83 -1.77 21.70 -6.20
C HIS A 83 -0.80 20.77 -5.46
N TYR A 84 0.31 21.30 -4.97
CA TYR A 84 1.28 20.56 -4.16
C TYR A 84 0.65 19.99 -2.87
N LYS A 85 -0.07 20.83 -2.11
CA LYS A 85 -0.72 20.41 -0.86
C LYS A 85 -1.82 19.38 -1.11
N LEU A 86 -2.61 19.57 -2.18
CA LEU A 86 -3.67 18.65 -2.57
C LEU A 86 -3.10 17.27 -2.94
N ALA A 87 -2.03 17.23 -3.75
CA ALA A 87 -1.38 15.98 -4.15
C ALA A 87 -0.85 15.19 -2.95
N LEU A 88 -0.15 15.84 -2.01
CA LEU A 88 0.32 15.18 -0.78
C LEU A 88 -0.86 14.71 0.10
N GLY A 89 -1.94 15.48 0.16
CA GLY A 89 -3.19 15.09 0.84
C GLY A 89 -3.83 13.84 0.24
N GLN A 90 -3.85 13.73 -1.09
CA GLN A 90 -4.36 12.55 -1.81
C GLN A 90 -3.50 11.31 -1.53
N ILE A 91 -2.16 11.43 -1.55
CA ILE A 91 -1.23 10.34 -1.21
C ILE A 91 -1.48 9.84 0.23
N ASN A 92 -1.63 10.75 1.18
CA ASN A 92 -1.93 10.39 2.57
C ASN A 92 -3.29 9.70 2.71
N THR A 93 -4.30 10.17 1.97
CA THR A 93 -5.63 9.54 1.94
C THR A 93 -5.56 8.14 1.36
N ALA A 94 -4.82 7.93 0.27
CA ALA A 94 -4.61 6.62 -0.34
C ALA A 94 -3.92 5.65 0.63
N ARG A 95 -2.87 6.11 1.34
CA ARG A 95 -2.19 5.33 2.39
C ARG A 95 -3.17 4.84 3.45
N ASN A 96 -4.07 5.71 3.91
CA ASN A 96 -5.08 5.36 4.91
C ASN A 96 -6.13 4.38 4.37
N LEU A 97 -6.57 4.57 3.12
CA LEU A 97 -7.54 3.69 2.45
C LEU A 97 -7.00 2.26 2.29
N ILE A 98 -5.75 2.11 1.83
CA ILE A 98 -5.06 0.81 1.73
C ILE A 98 -4.99 0.13 3.11
N GLY A 99 -4.69 0.90 4.16
CA GLY A 99 -4.70 0.41 5.54
C GLY A 99 -6.07 -0.14 5.97
N LYS A 100 -7.17 0.56 5.63
CA LYS A 100 -8.54 0.11 5.91
C LYS A 100 -8.88 -1.17 5.15
N ILE A 101 -8.61 -1.20 3.84
CA ILE A 101 -8.85 -2.36 2.97
C ILE A 101 -8.14 -3.60 3.52
N SER A 102 -6.85 -3.48 3.88
CA SER A 102 -6.08 -4.58 4.48
C SER A 102 -6.73 -5.12 5.76
N LYS A 103 -7.10 -4.23 6.69
CA LYS A 103 -7.74 -4.62 7.95
C LYS A 103 -9.04 -5.40 7.71
N ASP A 104 -9.88 -4.94 6.80
CA ASP A 104 -11.16 -5.57 6.47
C ASP A 104 -10.96 -6.96 5.85
N TYR A 105 -10.08 -7.09 4.85
CA TYR A 105 -9.82 -8.38 4.21
C TYR A 105 -9.10 -9.38 5.11
N VAL A 106 -8.21 -8.92 5.98
CA VAL A 106 -7.58 -9.76 7.01
C VAL A 106 -8.64 -10.30 7.97
N LYS A 107 -9.65 -9.49 8.32
CA LYS A 107 -10.79 -9.93 9.15
C LYS A 107 -11.63 -11.00 8.43
N LEU A 108 -11.94 -10.79 7.16
CA LEU A 108 -12.69 -11.76 6.34
C LEU A 108 -11.93 -13.08 6.17
N LEU A 109 -10.60 -13.03 5.98
CA LEU A 109 -9.76 -14.22 5.83
C LEU A 109 -9.76 -15.13 7.07
N LYS A 110 -10.03 -14.60 8.26
CA LYS A 110 -10.14 -15.42 9.48
C LYS A 110 -11.27 -16.46 9.40
N TYR A 111 -12.30 -16.18 8.60
CA TYR A 111 -13.48 -17.02 8.42
C TYR A 111 -13.50 -17.78 7.08
N GLY A 112 -12.39 -17.79 6.34
CA GLY A 112 -12.29 -18.55 5.10
C GLY A 112 -12.40 -20.07 5.36
N ASP A 113 -13.32 -20.74 4.69
CA ASP A 113 -13.63 -22.18 4.83
C ASP A 113 -12.78 -23.07 3.93
N SER A 114 -12.29 -22.53 2.82
CA SER A 114 -11.67 -23.30 1.74
C SER A 114 -10.47 -22.57 1.12
N LEU A 115 -9.60 -23.34 0.46
CA LEU A 115 -8.48 -22.79 -0.31
C LEU A 115 -8.96 -21.79 -1.37
N TYR A 116 -10.05 -22.14 -2.08
CA TYR A 116 -10.63 -21.31 -3.13
C TYR A 116 -11.11 -19.97 -2.57
N ARG A 117 -11.92 -19.98 -1.50
CA ARG A 117 -12.42 -18.76 -0.87
C ARG A 117 -11.29 -17.86 -0.36
N CYS A 118 -10.26 -18.44 0.27
CA CYS A 118 -9.11 -17.67 0.73
C CYS A 118 -8.31 -17.06 -0.45
N LYS A 119 -8.18 -17.79 -1.56
CA LYS A 119 -7.55 -17.28 -2.79
C LYS A 119 -8.33 -16.10 -3.38
N CYS A 120 -9.65 -16.21 -3.49
CA CYS A 120 -10.52 -15.13 -3.98
C CYS A 120 -10.42 -13.88 -3.10
N LEU A 121 -10.47 -14.05 -1.77
CA LEU A 121 -10.31 -12.94 -0.82
C LEU A 121 -8.95 -12.25 -0.98
N LYS A 122 -7.86 -13.02 -1.17
CA LYS A 122 -6.55 -12.44 -1.45
C LYS A 122 -6.53 -11.64 -2.75
N VAL A 123 -7.09 -12.17 -3.83
CA VAL A 123 -7.12 -11.48 -5.14
C VAL A 123 -7.93 -10.18 -5.04
N ALA A 124 -9.10 -10.24 -4.39
CA ALA A 124 -9.93 -9.06 -4.20
C ALA A 124 -9.28 -8.01 -3.28
N ALA A 125 -8.52 -8.44 -2.27
CA ALA A 125 -7.75 -7.53 -1.42
C ALA A 125 -6.66 -6.80 -2.22
N LEU A 126 -5.83 -7.54 -2.95
CA LEU A 126 -4.75 -6.96 -3.73
C LEU A 126 -5.22 -6.12 -4.91
N GLY A 127 -6.37 -6.45 -5.50
CA GLY A 127 -6.95 -5.67 -6.60
C GLY A 127 -7.68 -4.39 -6.15
N ARG A 128 -8.02 -4.26 -4.87
CA ARG A 128 -8.59 -3.03 -4.30
C ARG A 128 -7.51 -2.10 -3.73
N MET A 129 -6.32 -2.61 -3.45
CA MET A 129 -5.15 -1.82 -3.06
C MET A 129 -4.53 -1.18 -4.29
#